data_AF-A0A7Y7BI40-F1
#
_entry.id   AF-A0A7Y7BI40-F1
#
_cell.length_a   1.000
_cell.length_b   1.000
_cell.length_c   1.000
_cell.angle_alpha   90.00
_cell.angle_beta   90.00
_cell.angle_gamma   90.00
#
_symmetry.space_group_name_H-M   'P 1'
#
loop_
_entity.id
_entity.type
_entity.pdbx_description
1 polymer ?
#
loop_
_entity_poly.entity_id
_entity_poly.type
_entity_poly.pdbx_seq_one_letter_code
_entity_poly.pdbx_strand_id
1 'polypeptide(L)' 'MTTITIAENINLEKNHFESVEEFQAHLLLSRQEEELSEEHKAILDDRLEEEKNNPNNKITLEELKKSIRRS' A
#
# COMPACT_ATOMS: atom_id res chain seq x y z
N MET A 1 15.25 -27.78 -6.30
CA MET A 1 15.77 -27.21 -5.05
C MET A 1 16.08 -25.75 -5.30
N THR A 2 15.48 -24.84 -4.55
CA THR A 2 15.70 -23.39 -4.69
C THR A 2 16.43 -22.93 -3.44
N THR A 3 17.66 -22.46 -3.61
CA THR A 3 18.48 -21.96 -2.49
C THR A 3 18.25 -20.46 -2.37
N ILE A 4 17.72 -20.02 -1.24
CA ILE A 4 17.54 -18.59 -0.92
C ILE A 4 18.73 -18.17 -0.06
N THR A 5 19.57 -17.28 -0.58
CA THR A 5 20.71 -16.71 0.13
C THR A 5 20.36 -15.30 0.59
N ILE A 6 20.38 -15.06 1.89
CA ILE A 6 20.12 -13.75 2.48
C ILE A 6 21.48 -13.12 2.80
N ALA A 7 21.87 -12.10 2.04
CA ALA A 7 23.18 -11.47 2.14
C ALA A 7 23.30 -10.43 3.27
N GLU A 8 22.16 -9.96 3.80
CA GLU A 8 22.08 -8.90 4.81
C GLU A 8 21.52 -9.44 6.12
N ASN A 9 21.91 -8.84 7.25
CA ASN A 9 21.27 -9.12 8.54
C ASN A 9 19.83 -8.57 8.52
N ILE A 10 18.87 -9.37 8.08
CA ILE A 10 17.45 -9.02 8.15
C ILE A 10 16.97 -9.32 9.57
N ASN A 11 16.64 -8.26 10.30
CA ASN A 11 16.06 -8.36 11.64
C ASN A 11 14.55 -8.57 11.47
N LEU A 12 14.10 -9.82 11.48
CA LEU A 12 12.69 -10.17 11.33
C LEU A 12 12.03 -10.29 12.69
N GLU A 13 10.93 -9.57 12.91
CA GLU A 13 10.11 -9.74 14.12
C GLU A 13 9.45 -11.12 14.18
N LYS A 14 9.11 -11.68 13.01
CA LYS A 14 8.59 -13.04 12.85
C LYS A 14 9.70 -14.00 12.45
N ASN A 15 9.86 -15.08 13.21
CA ASN A 15 10.92 -16.09 13.02
C ASN A 15 10.39 -17.49 12.65
N HIS A 16 9.07 -17.63 12.49
CA HIS A 16 8.41 -18.86 12.09
C HIS A 16 7.47 -18.60 10.91
N PHE A 17 7.57 -19.43 9.87
CA PHE A 17 6.79 -19.32 8.64
C PHE A 17 6.31 -20.72 8.24
N GLU A 18 5.05 -20.84 7.86
CA GLU A 18 4.39 -22.08 7.44
C GLU A 18 4.85 -22.50 6.04
N SER A 19 5.21 -21.54 5.19
CA SER A 19 5.69 -21.81 3.83
C SER A 19 6.72 -20.78 3.34
N VAL A 20 7.40 -21.11 2.23
CA VAL A 20 8.35 -20.22 1.57
C VAL A 20 7.64 -18.98 1.01
N GLU A 21 6.43 -19.16 0.51
CA GLU A 21 5.58 -18.08 -0.01
C GLU A 21 5.22 -17.09 1.09
N GLU A 22 4.90 -17.58 2.29
CA GLU A 22 4.63 -16.71 3.45
C GLU A 22 5.88 -15.90 3.83
N PHE A 23 7.05 -16.55 3.84
CA PHE A 23 8.32 -15.87 4.09
C PHE A 23 8.61 -14.78 3.05
N GLN A 24 8.37 -15.05 1.77
CA GLN A 24 8.54 -14.07 0.68
C GLN A 24 7.57 -12.90 0.81
N ALA A 25 6.31 -13.17 1.13
CA ALA A 25 5.31 -12.12 1.37
C ALA A 25 5.71 -11.23 2.55
N HIS A 26 6.19 -11.84 3.65
CA HIS A 26 6.68 -11.11 4.80
C HIS A 26 7.87 -10.21 4.45
N LEU A 27 8.83 -10.70 3.65
CA LEU A 27 9.99 -9.89 3.20
C LEU A 27 9.58 -8.70 2.33
N LEU A 28 8.58 -8.88 1.46
CA LEU A 28 8.03 -7.80 0.64
C LEU A 28 7.34 -6.74 1.50
N LEU A 29 6.55 -7.17 2.50
CA LEU A 29 5.86 -6.27 3.41
C LEU A 29 6.82 -5.53 4.35
N SER A 30 7.85 -6.20 4.87
CA SER A 30 8.87 -5.54 5.71
C SER A 30 9.69 -4.50 4.93
N ARG A 31 9.76 -4.61 3.60
CA ARG A 31 10.39 -3.61 2.73
C ARG A 31 9.45 -2.47 2.35
N GLN A 32 8.14 -2.59 2.62
CA GLN A 32 7.18 -1.51 2.41
C GLN A 32 7.19 -0.46 3.52
N GLU A 33 7.98 -0.63 4.58
CA GLU A 33 8.34 0.45 5.50
C GLU A 33 9.34 1.46 4.88
N GLU A 34 9.41 1.53 3.55
CA GLU A 34 10.08 2.63 2.87
C GLU A 34 9.30 3.93 3.10
N GLU A 35 10.00 4.94 3.59
CA GLU A 35 9.44 6.27 3.75
C GLU A 35 8.96 6.78 2.39
N LEU A 36 7.71 7.25 2.31
CA LEU A 36 7.17 7.82 1.07
C LEU A 36 8.10 8.93 0.57
N SER A 37 8.39 8.95 -0.74
CA SER A 37 9.09 10.08 -1.34
C SER A 37 8.31 11.38 -1.12
N GLU A 38 9.03 12.51 -1.10
CA GLU A 38 8.40 13.83 -0.94
C GLU A 38 7.34 14.12 -2.01
N GLU A 39 7.53 13.60 -3.23
CA GLU A 39 6.54 13.69 -4.31
C GLU A 39 5.25 12.93 -3.97
N HIS A 40 5.35 11.74 -3.41
CA HIS A 40 4.19 10.97 -2.97
C HIS A 40 3.50 11.62 -1.77
N LYS A 41 4.27 12.17 -0.81
CA LYS A 41 3.72 12.92 0.33
C LYS A 41 2.93 14.14 -0.14
N ALA A 42 3.48 14.92 -1.08
CA ALA A 42 2.82 16.10 -1.64
C ALA A 42 1.45 15.77 -2.27
N ILE A 43 1.35 14.68 -3.04
CA ILE A 43 0.07 14.23 -3.62
C ILE A 43 -0.97 13.91 -2.53
N LEU A 44 -0.54 13.31 -1.42
CA LEU A 44 -1.43 12.98 -0.31
C LEU A 44 -1.86 14.25 0.43
N ASP A 45 -0.95 15.19 0.65
CA ASP A 45 -1.25 16.47 1.28
C ASP A 45 -2.25 17.29 0.46
N ASP A 46 -2.07 17.35 -0.86
CA ASP A 46 -3.02 18.02 -1.77
C ASP A 46 -4.42 17.41 -1.69
N ARG A 47 -4.53 16.08 -1.62
CA ARG A 47 -5.82 15.38 -1.48
C ARG A 47 -6.48 15.65 -0.12
N LEU A 48 -5.68 15.72 0.95
CA LEU A 48 -6.17 16.06 2.27
C LEU A 48 -6.67 17.51 2.33
N GLU A 49 -6.00 18.42 1.64
CA GLU A 49 -6.43 19.81 1.51
C GLU A 49 -7.72 19.93 0.68
N GLU A 50 -7.83 19.20 -0.43
CA GLU A 50 -9.05 19.14 -1.23
C GLU A 50 -10.27 18.67 -0.39
N GLU A 51 -10.10 17.62 0.42
CA GLU A 51 -11.17 17.13 1.30
C GLU A 51 -11.55 18.15 2.39
N LYS A 52 -10.55 18.82 3.00
CA LYS A 52 -10.81 19.87 4.01
C LYS A 52 -11.61 21.03 3.43
N ASN A 53 -11.28 21.43 2.20
CA ASN A 53 -11.93 22.57 1.54
C ASN A 53 -13.28 22.20 0.92
N ASN A 54 -13.52 20.93 0.61
CA ASN A 54 -14.78 20.48 0.02
C ASN A 54 -15.27 19.13 0.61
N PRO A 55 -15.68 19.10 1.90
CA PRO A 55 -16.00 17.87 2.61
C PRO A 55 -17.23 17.13 2.05
N ASN A 56 -18.07 17.84 1.30
CA ASN A 56 -19.28 17.30 0.67
C ASN A 56 -19.03 16.81 -0.77
N ASN A 57 -17.80 16.90 -1.29
CA ASN A 57 -17.43 16.40 -2.62
C ASN A 57 -17.22 14.88 -2.61
N LYS A 58 -18.23 14.16 -2.13
CA LYS A 58 -18.23 12.70 -2.01
C LYS A 58 -19.43 12.19 -2.78
N ILE A 59 -19.22 11.11 -3.52
CA ILE A 59 -20.30 10.38 -4.18
C ILE A 59 -20.41 9.01 -3.53
N THR A 60 -21.64 8.51 -3.43
CA THR A 60 -21.87 7.14 -3.03
C THR A 60 -21.44 6.18 -4.14
N LEU A 61 -21.14 4.94 -3.76
CA LEU A 61 -20.83 3.88 -4.72
C LEU A 61 -21.95 3.68 -5.75
N GLU A 62 -23.22 3.84 -5.33
CA GLU A 62 -24.37 3.72 -6.22
C GLU A 62 -24.48 4.88 -7.21
N GLU A 63 -24.13 6.10 -6.82
CA GLU A 63 -24.03 7.25 -7.73
C GLU A 63 -22.89 7.08 -8.74
N LEU A 64 -21.74 6.57 -8.28
CA LEU A 64 -20.62 6.23 -9.16
C LEU A 64 -20.99 5.15 -10.18
N LYS A 65 -21.64 4.06 -9.74
CA LYS A 65 -22.10 3.00 -10.64
C LYS A 65 -23.10 3.52 -11.69
N LYS A 66 -23.96 4.46 -11.30
CA LYS A 66 -24.91 5.11 -12.23
C LYS A 66 -24.20 6.04 -13.22
N SER A 67 -23.17 6.77 -12.81
CA SER A 67 -22.42 7.67 -13.71
C SER A 67 -21.59 6.92 -14.75
N ILE A 68 -21.04 5.76 -14.39
CA ILE A 68 -20.25 4.90 -15.29
C ILE A 68 -21.15 4.10 -16.24
N ARG A 69 -22.42 3.87 -15.90
CA ARG A 69 -23.43 3.25 -16.80
C ARG A 69 -23.95 4.25 -17.85
N ARG A 70 -23.06 4.74 -18.70
CA ARG A 70 -23.39 5.38 -19.99
C ARG A 70 -22.36 5.00 -21.05
N SER A 71 -22.47 3.76 -21.54
CA SER A 71 -22.24 3.31 -22.93
C SER A 71 -22.42 1.80 -22.97
#